data_AF-A0A9J6CRA4-F1
#
_entry.id   AF-A0A9J6CRA4-F1
#
_cell.length_a   1.000
_cell.length_b   1.000
_cell.length_c   1.000
_cell.angle_alpha   90.00
_cell.angle_beta   90.00
_cell.angle_gamma   90.00
#
_symmetry.space_group_name_H-M   'P 1'
#
loop_
_entity.id
_entity.type
_entity.pdbx_description
1 polymer ?
#
loop_
_entity_poly.entity_id
_entity_poly.type
_entity_poly.pdbx_seq_one_letter_code
_entity_poly.pdbx_strand_id
1 'polypeptide(L)'
;MYRKHYLKGYQYNPPQPKYYPFELNLVKSNEMFIQINPEYNNFYSELKIAIEKRENEIIKELNQNNLLNQLTLCTEKIMIILERIKNESPMIDNIIIVGSFANRTMNVTKLSSDLVLILNYYQKGIFQNFMIQLGEIFMQAIKTEPIISQNKFKCLIKAYGFSFIGDVSINFRFAVRQENFFQIKDINLRHEMMRTLASIRHASFNKTCANSSVRTISRLLRDIASRNRRIAIMNPWMIDIVSYYVVFHNLQTNELPLPQAFMRVFELLSAGLFTTSSIGILDPCENYAFSVHANMTLAAQEALMEEAQILLLKLTQEKFHEVFNIKNENETKNKDAFDYEEIIRNEFNNAFKYNDNNNNQDLEQEEEEEEDTNDSDVIYLGEQAIEVVEVE
;
A
#
# COMPACT_ATOMS: atom_id res chain seq x y z
N MET A 1 24.11 16.92 -40.48
CA MET A 1 25.25 16.42 -39.69
C MET A 1 25.29 17.16 -38.34
N TYR A 2 24.24 17.00 -37.52
CA TYR A 2 24.15 17.62 -36.19
C TYR A 2 23.67 16.55 -35.20
N ARG A 3 24.63 15.93 -34.52
CA ARG A 3 24.39 15.03 -33.37
C ARG A 3 25.61 15.20 -32.46
N LYS A 4 25.31 15.40 -31.17
CA LYS A 4 26.18 15.58 -29.99
C LYS A 4 25.97 16.96 -29.38
N HIS A 5 26.01 17.01 -28.05
CA HIS A 5 25.54 18.01 -27.08
C HIS A 5 24.13 17.68 -26.57
N TYR A 6 24.03 17.53 -25.24
CA TYR A 6 22.94 17.00 -24.40
C TYR A 6 22.93 15.49 -24.10
N LEU A 7 24.03 14.95 -23.58
CA LEU A 7 24.05 13.79 -22.66
C LEU A 7 25.33 13.84 -21.80
N LYS A 8 25.54 14.88 -21.01
CA LYS A 8 26.48 14.88 -19.87
C LYS A 8 25.63 15.01 -18.61
N GLY A 9 25.67 14.02 -17.72
CA GLY A 9 24.95 14.01 -16.44
C GLY A 9 24.09 12.77 -16.12
N TYR A 10 23.97 11.80 -17.03
CA TYR A 10 23.52 10.46 -16.66
C TYR A 10 24.75 9.56 -16.65
N GLN A 11 25.34 9.32 -15.48
CA GLN A 11 26.18 8.14 -15.28
C GLN A 11 25.33 6.95 -15.74
N TYR A 12 25.71 6.33 -16.85
CA TYR A 12 25.11 5.09 -17.30
C TYR A 12 25.62 4.02 -16.34
N ASN A 13 24.95 3.88 -15.19
CA ASN A 13 25.10 2.69 -14.39
C ASN A 13 24.64 1.53 -15.27
N PRO A 14 25.54 0.59 -15.64
CA PRO A 14 25.12 -0.59 -16.38
C PRO A 14 23.96 -1.22 -15.59
N PRO A 15 22.88 -1.67 -16.25
CA PRO A 15 21.75 -2.25 -15.53
C PRO A 15 22.29 -3.36 -14.64
N GLN A 16 22.26 -3.15 -13.33
CA GLN A 16 22.68 -4.18 -12.40
C GLN A 16 21.85 -5.43 -12.71
N PRO A 17 22.47 -6.63 -12.76
CA PRO A 17 21.74 -7.84 -13.06
C PRO A 17 20.62 -7.97 -12.02
N LYS A 18 19.37 -7.87 -12.48
CA LYS A 18 18.23 -8.03 -11.61
C LYS A 18 18.22 -9.47 -11.11
N TYR A 19 18.25 -9.66 -9.81
CA TYR A 19 18.18 -10.98 -9.21
C TYR A 19 16.76 -11.29 -8.74
N TYR A 20 16.43 -12.58 -8.70
CA TYR A 20 15.27 -13.06 -7.96
C TYR A 20 15.73 -13.35 -6.52
N PRO A 21 15.10 -12.73 -5.50
CA PRO A 21 15.46 -12.99 -4.12
C PRO A 21 15.29 -14.47 -3.80
N PHE A 22 16.10 -14.96 -2.86
CA PHE A 22 15.98 -16.34 -2.40
C PHE A 22 14.58 -16.57 -1.85
N GLU A 23 13.94 -17.64 -2.32
CA GLU A 23 12.61 -18.00 -1.88
C GLU A 23 12.56 -19.47 -1.49
N LEU A 24 12.44 -19.72 -0.19
CA LEU A 24 12.47 -21.07 0.37
C LEU A 24 11.36 -21.97 -0.19
N ASN A 25 10.17 -21.46 -0.47
CA ASN A 25 9.05 -22.28 -0.95
C ASN A 25 9.18 -22.74 -2.40
N LEU A 26 9.86 -21.96 -3.26
CA LEU A 26 10.20 -22.39 -4.63
C LEU A 26 11.31 -23.45 -4.63
N VAL A 27 12.15 -23.46 -3.60
CA VAL A 27 13.33 -24.33 -3.54
C VAL A 27 13.05 -25.61 -2.73
N LYS A 28 12.20 -25.55 -1.69
CA LYS A 28 11.69 -26.71 -0.92
C LYS A 28 10.97 -27.72 -1.81
N SER A 29 10.24 -27.23 -2.79
CA SER A 29 9.51 -28.05 -3.76
C SER A 29 10.41 -28.77 -4.75
N ASN A 30 11.70 -28.37 -4.85
CA ASN A 30 12.73 -29.04 -5.64
C ASN A 30 13.61 -29.98 -4.81
N GLU A 31 13.18 -30.39 -3.61
CA GLU A 31 13.88 -31.31 -2.69
C GLU A 31 15.28 -30.84 -2.23
N MET A 32 15.69 -29.60 -2.55
CA MET A 32 16.99 -29.05 -2.15
C MET A 32 17.07 -28.77 -0.64
N PHE A 33 15.94 -28.46 0.00
CA PHE A 33 15.83 -28.26 1.45
C PHE A 33 14.83 -29.24 2.04
N ILE A 34 15.33 -30.35 2.59
CA ILE A 34 14.53 -31.39 3.24
C ILE A 34 14.37 -31.05 4.72
N GLN A 35 13.13 -31.06 5.21
CA GLN A 35 12.85 -30.88 6.63
C GLN A 35 13.26 -32.14 7.41
N ILE A 36 14.21 -31.98 8.34
CA ILE A 36 14.75 -33.10 9.13
C ILE A 36 13.89 -33.37 10.39
N ASN A 37 13.40 -32.32 11.07
CA ASN A 37 12.57 -32.47 12.27
C ASN A 37 11.08 -32.16 11.98
N PRO A 38 10.17 -33.14 12.14
CA PRO A 38 8.73 -32.94 11.94
C PRO A 38 8.01 -32.21 13.10
N GLU A 39 8.66 -32.00 14.25
CA GLU A 39 8.08 -31.28 15.41
C GLU A 39 7.70 -29.83 15.09
N TYR A 40 8.22 -29.29 13.98
CA TYR A 40 7.85 -27.98 13.43
C TYR A 40 6.36 -27.85 13.02
N ASN A 41 5.59 -28.94 13.06
CA ASN A 41 4.14 -28.89 12.84
C ASN A 41 3.41 -28.17 13.99
N ASN A 42 3.92 -28.23 15.23
CA ASN A 42 3.33 -27.52 16.36
C ASN A 42 3.45 -26.00 16.18
N PHE A 43 4.59 -25.52 15.68
CA PHE A 43 4.84 -24.11 15.38
C PHE A 43 3.74 -23.48 14.52
N TYR A 44 3.45 -24.08 13.36
CA TYR A 44 2.43 -23.54 12.45
C TYR A 44 1.02 -23.63 13.03
N SER A 45 0.76 -24.59 13.91
CA SER A 45 -0.51 -24.71 14.61
C SER A 45 -0.71 -23.59 15.64
N GLU A 46 0.33 -23.23 16.39
CA GLU A 46 0.30 -22.12 17.35
C GLU A 46 0.23 -20.78 16.64
N LEU A 47 1.00 -20.59 15.56
CA LEU A 47 0.92 -19.41 14.73
C LEU A 47 -0.49 -19.23 14.15
N LYS A 48 -1.14 -20.32 13.73
CA LYS A 48 -2.53 -20.28 13.25
C LYS A 48 -3.48 -19.74 14.33
N ILE A 49 -3.36 -20.24 15.56
CA ILE A 49 -4.17 -19.79 16.70
C ILE A 49 -3.94 -18.30 16.97
N ALA A 50 -2.68 -17.85 16.94
CA ALA A 50 -2.34 -16.44 17.14
C ALA A 50 -2.92 -15.53 16.03
N ILE A 51 -2.83 -15.97 14.78
CA ILE A 51 -3.42 -15.29 13.61
C ILE A 51 -4.93 -15.15 13.77
N GLU A 52 -5.63 -16.26 14.06
CA GLU A 52 -7.08 -16.27 14.24
C GLU A 52 -7.51 -15.40 15.42
N LYS A 53 -6.75 -15.43 16.53
CA LYS A 53 -7.01 -14.57 17.69
C LYS A 53 -6.92 -13.09 17.31
N ARG A 54 -5.85 -12.67 16.62
CA ARG A 54 -5.68 -11.26 16.22
C ARG A 54 -6.69 -10.84 15.17
N GLU A 55 -7.00 -11.69 14.20
CA GLU A 55 -8.02 -11.40 13.19
C GLU A 55 -9.38 -11.14 13.85
N ASN A 56 -9.78 -11.97 14.81
CA ASN A 56 -11.02 -11.80 15.55
C ASN A 56 -11.03 -10.51 16.38
N GLU A 57 -9.90 -10.12 16.99
CA GLU A 57 -9.77 -8.85 17.70
C GLU A 57 -9.95 -7.66 16.74
N ILE A 58 -9.28 -7.65 15.59
CA ILE A 58 -9.43 -6.59 14.58
C ILE A 58 -10.89 -6.50 14.10
N ILE A 59 -11.54 -7.63 13.83
CA ILE A 59 -12.95 -7.65 13.40
C ILE A 59 -13.87 -7.13 14.50
N LYS A 60 -13.61 -7.48 15.77
CA LYS A 60 -14.35 -6.93 16.91
C LYS A 60 -14.15 -5.43 17.01
N GLU A 61 -12.92 -4.94 16.92
CA GLU A 61 -12.57 -3.52 16.93
C GLU A 61 -13.24 -2.74 15.79
N LEU A 62 -13.25 -3.29 14.57
CA LEU A 62 -13.95 -2.70 13.42
C LEU A 62 -15.47 -2.60 13.63
N ASN A 63 -16.06 -3.55 14.34
CA ASN A 63 -17.48 -3.57 14.65
C ASN A 63 -17.84 -2.81 15.93
N GLN A 64 -16.86 -2.25 16.65
CA GLN A 64 -17.14 -1.41 17.81
C GLN A 64 -18.02 -0.23 17.39
N ASN A 65 -19.04 0.05 18.20
CA ASN A 65 -19.99 1.14 18.00
C ASN A 65 -20.80 1.07 16.67
N ASN A 66 -20.89 -0.11 16.03
CA ASN A 66 -21.61 -0.29 14.76
C ASN A 66 -21.12 0.59 13.60
N LEU A 67 -19.91 1.16 13.68
CA LEU A 67 -19.40 2.11 12.68
C LEU A 67 -19.22 1.46 11.29
N LEU A 68 -18.76 0.22 11.22
CA LEU A 68 -18.64 -0.50 9.95
C LEU A 68 -20.01 -0.77 9.29
N ASN A 69 -21.02 -1.10 10.11
CA ASN A 69 -22.39 -1.28 9.64
C ASN A 69 -22.97 0.05 9.12
N GLN A 70 -22.73 1.16 9.85
CA GLN A 70 -23.08 2.49 9.39
C GLN A 70 -22.40 2.83 8.06
N LEU A 71 -21.09 2.59 7.92
CA LEU A 71 -20.37 2.84 6.68
C LEU A 71 -20.95 2.04 5.50
N THR A 72 -21.28 0.77 5.74
CA THR A 72 -21.82 -0.12 4.72
C THR A 72 -23.18 0.37 4.25
N LEU A 73 -24.10 0.64 5.18
CA LEU A 73 -25.43 1.17 4.88
C LEU A 73 -25.38 2.54 4.18
N CYS A 74 -24.50 3.44 4.63
CA CYS A 74 -24.32 4.75 3.99
C CYS A 74 -23.81 4.61 2.57
N THR A 75 -22.81 3.73 2.35
CA THR A 75 -22.24 3.49 1.02
C THR A 75 -23.30 2.89 0.09
N GLU A 76 -24.06 1.90 0.54
CA GLU A 76 -25.14 1.27 -0.27
C GLU A 76 -26.21 2.28 -0.68
N LYS A 77 -26.64 3.16 0.23
CA LYS A 77 -27.62 4.21 -0.08
C LYS A 77 -27.09 5.24 -1.06
N ILE A 78 -25.87 5.71 -0.85
CA ILE A 78 -25.20 6.66 -1.75
C ILE A 78 -25.04 6.05 -3.15
N MET A 79 -24.73 4.76 -3.23
CA MET A 79 -24.67 4.04 -4.51
C MET A 79 -26.02 4.07 -5.24
N ILE A 80 -27.13 3.83 -4.55
CA ILE A 80 -28.48 3.91 -5.15
C ILE A 80 -28.76 5.32 -5.68
N ILE A 81 -28.40 6.36 -4.92
CA ILE A 81 -28.57 7.76 -5.36
C ILE A 81 -27.70 8.04 -6.59
N LEU A 82 -26.44 7.61 -6.57
CA LEU A 82 -25.52 7.78 -7.69
C LEU A 82 -26.01 7.06 -8.95
N GLU A 83 -26.58 5.86 -8.82
CA GLU A 83 -27.17 5.14 -9.94
C GLU A 83 -28.37 5.88 -10.55
N ARG A 84 -29.21 6.53 -9.73
CA ARG A 84 -30.30 7.40 -10.22
C ARG A 84 -29.73 8.59 -10.99
N ILE A 85 -28.75 9.30 -10.42
CA ILE A 85 -28.12 10.45 -11.06
C ILE A 85 -27.42 10.06 -12.37
N LYS A 86 -26.78 8.88 -12.42
CA LYS A 86 -26.17 8.34 -13.64
C LYS A 86 -27.20 8.13 -14.75
N ASN A 87 -28.42 7.70 -14.42
CA ASN A 87 -29.49 7.53 -15.41
C ASN A 87 -30.03 8.87 -15.93
N GLU A 88 -29.95 9.93 -15.12
CA GLU A 88 -30.41 11.28 -15.48
C GLU A 88 -29.32 12.12 -16.17
N SER A 89 -28.05 11.86 -15.88
CA SER A 89 -26.92 12.65 -16.38
C SER A 89 -26.04 11.84 -17.34
N PRO A 90 -25.93 12.24 -18.64
CA PRO A 90 -25.05 11.58 -19.61
C PRO A 90 -23.56 11.79 -19.31
N MET A 91 -23.22 12.62 -18.32
CA MET A 91 -21.84 12.90 -17.92
C MET A 91 -21.20 11.71 -17.18
N ILE A 92 -21.96 10.96 -16.39
CA ILE A 92 -21.46 9.80 -15.63
C ILE A 92 -21.56 8.55 -16.50
N ASP A 93 -20.43 7.90 -16.74
CA ASP A 93 -20.37 6.63 -17.44
C ASP A 93 -20.55 5.45 -16.47
N ASN A 94 -19.76 5.44 -15.39
CA ASN A 94 -19.78 4.32 -14.45
C ASN A 94 -19.38 4.72 -13.04
N ILE A 95 -19.80 3.92 -12.07
CA ILE A 95 -19.51 4.13 -10.64
C ILE A 95 -18.90 2.85 -10.11
N ILE A 96 -17.74 2.95 -9.46
CA ILE A 96 -16.98 1.80 -8.96
C ILE A 96 -16.54 2.05 -7.53
N ILE A 97 -16.85 1.12 -6.63
CA ILE A 97 -16.30 1.12 -5.26
C ILE A 97 -14.90 0.50 -5.30
N VAL A 98 -13.93 1.19 -4.72
CA VAL A 98 -12.50 0.80 -4.71
C VAL A 98 -11.92 0.81 -3.30
N GLY A 99 -10.67 0.38 -3.18
CA GLY A 99 -9.88 0.45 -1.95
C GLY A 99 -10.26 -0.59 -0.89
N SER A 100 -9.82 -0.34 0.34
CA SER A 100 -9.90 -1.31 1.44
C SER A 100 -11.34 -1.70 1.82
N PHE A 101 -12.32 -0.80 1.63
CA PHE A 101 -13.74 -1.10 1.86
C PHE A 101 -14.24 -2.14 0.85
N ALA A 102 -13.98 -1.95 -0.45
CA ALA A 102 -14.34 -2.93 -1.48
C ALA A 102 -13.67 -4.29 -1.25
N ASN A 103 -12.41 -4.28 -0.81
CA ASN A 103 -11.62 -5.48 -0.59
C ASN A 103 -11.91 -6.17 0.76
N ARG A 104 -12.67 -5.54 1.68
CA ARG A 104 -12.88 -5.97 3.07
C ARG A 104 -11.57 -6.17 3.85
N THR A 105 -10.60 -5.30 3.58
CA THR A 105 -9.25 -5.27 4.20
C THR A 105 -9.03 -3.97 4.99
N MET A 106 -10.13 -3.39 5.50
CA MET A 106 -10.07 -2.16 6.30
C MET A 106 -9.32 -2.36 7.62
N ASN A 107 -8.71 -1.28 8.10
CA ASN A 107 -8.10 -1.19 9.42
C ASN A 107 -8.97 -0.31 10.34
N VAL A 108 -8.91 -0.56 11.65
CA VAL A 108 -9.61 0.14 12.73
C VAL A 108 -9.35 1.65 12.71
N THR A 109 -8.14 2.05 12.33
CA THR A 109 -7.72 3.46 12.33
C THR A 109 -8.37 4.30 11.23
N LYS A 110 -8.83 3.68 10.13
CA LYS A 110 -9.37 4.41 8.98
C LYS A 110 -10.59 3.70 8.39
N LEU A 111 -11.76 4.09 8.91
CA LEU A 111 -13.05 3.69 8.35
C LEU A 111 -13.43 4.62 7.20
N SER A 112 -13.02 4.25 5.99
CA SER A 112 -13.30 5.02 4.79
C SER A 112 -13.75 4.14 3.62
N SER A 113 -14.82 4.55 2.92
CA SER A 113 -15.20 4.00 1.62
C SER A 113 -14.76 4.96 0.51
N ASP A 114 -14.18 4.41 -0.55
CA ASP A 114 -13.75 5.17 -1.72
C ASP A 114 -14.61 4.78 -2.92
N LEU A 115 -15.32 5.74 -3.48
CA LEU A 115 -16.12 5.61 -4.69
C LEU A 115 -15.45 6.38 -5.83
N VAL A 116 -15.41 5.77 -7.01
CA VAL A 116 -14.87 6.37 -8.22
C VAL A 116 -15.99 6.59 -9.24
N LEU A 117 -16.16 7.82 -9.67
CA LEU A 117 -17.07 8.20 -10.74
C LEU A 117 -16.28 8.37 -12.03
N ILE A 118 -16.57 7.54 -13.02
CA ILE A 118 -15.99 7.63 -14.36
C ILE A 118 -16.85 8.54 -15.19
N LEU A 119 -16.25 9.61 -15.72
CA LEU A 119 -16.90 10.60 -16.54
C LEU A 119 -16.64 10.34 -18.02
N ASN A 120 -17.68 10.57 -18.84
CA ASN A 120 -17.57 10.49 -20.31
C ASN A 120 -16.70 11.61 -20.88
N TYR A 121 -16.75 12.82 -20.33
CA TYR A 121 -15.96 13.97 -20.78
C TYR A 121 -15.61 14.88 -19.60
N TYR A 122 -14.59 15.73 -19.78
CA TYR A 122 -14.14 16.68 -18.78
C TYR A 122 -14.08 18.10 -19.33
N GLN A 123 -14.80 19.01 -18.66
CA GLN A 123 -14.67 20.45 -18.86
C GLN A 123 -14.65 21.13 -17.49
N LYS A 124 -13.60 21.92 -17.21
CA LYS A 124 -13.32 22.46 -15.88
C LYS A 124 -14.52 23.19 -15.26
N GLY A 125 -15.17 24.09 -16.00
CA GLY A 125 -16.32 24.87 -15.48
C GLY A 125 -17.56 24.02 -15.21
N ILE A 126 -17.90 23.10 -16.12
CA ILE A 126 -19.04 22.17 -15.93
C ILE A 126 -18.77 21.24 -14.74
N PHE A 127 -17.55 20.71 -14.66
CA PHE A 127 -17.14 19.82 -13.59
C PHE A 127 -17.25 20.48 -12.23
N GLN A 128 -16.76 21.71 -12.05
CA GLN A 128 -16.85 22.42 -10.77
C GLN A 128 -18.30 22.64 -10.32
N ASN A 129 -19.19 23.04 -11.23
CA ASN A 129 -20.60 23.22 -10.91
C ASN A 129 -21.27 21.88 -10.56
N PHE A 130 -20.96 20.83 -11.33
CA PHE A 130 -21.46 19.48 -11.08
C PHE A 130 -21.02 18.94 -9.71
N MET A 131 -19.78 19.22 -9.30
CA MET A 131 -19.24 18.83 -7.99
C MET A 131 -19.99 19.49 -6.83
N ILE A 132 -20.28 20.78 -6.95
CA ILE A 132 -21.03 21.52 -5.93
C ILE A 132 -22.46 20.97 -5.84
N GLN A 133 -23.13 20.78 -6.97
CA GLN A 133 -24.49 20.24 -7.01
C GLN A 133 -24.58 18.83 -6.41
N LEU A 134 -23.64 17.94 -6.77
CA LEU A 134 -23.56 16.61 -6.16
C LEU A 134 -23.34 16.70 -4.65
N GLY A 135 -22.40 17.55 -4.21
CA GLY A 135 -22.14 17.78 -2.80
C GLY A 135 -23.40 18.19 -2.02
N GLU A 136 -24.17 19.12 -2.57
CA GLU A 136 -25.44 19.58 -1.98
C GLU A 136 -26.51 18.47 -1.93
N ILE A 137 -26.72 17.75 -3.03
CA ILE A 137 -27.69 16.65 -3.11
C ILE A 137 -27.36 15.58 -2.06
N PHE A 138 -26.09 15.22 -1.93
CA PHE A 138 -25.68 14.23 -0.94
C PHE A 138 -25.76 14.74 0.48
N MET A 139 -25.40 16.01 0.75
CA MET A 139 -25.61 16.61 2.07
C MET A 139 -27.09 16.62 2.47
N GLN A 140 -27.99 16.90 1.53
CA GLN A 140 -29.44 16.81 1.77
C GLN A 140 -29.87 15.36 2.04
N ALA A 141 -29.43 14.41 1.21
CA ALA A 141 -29.77 13.00 1.39
C ALA A 141 -29.29 12.45 2.74
N ILE A 142 -28.07 12.83 3.17
CA ILE A 142 -27.52 12.46 4.47
C ILE A 142 -28.35 13.04 5.62
N LYS A 143 -28.79 14.32 5.53
CA LYS A 143 -29.62 14.96 6.56
C LYS A 143 -30.99 14.32 6.72
N THR A 144 -31.57 13.78 5.65
CA THR A 144 -32.90 13.14 5.68
C THR A 144 -32.90 11.72 6.27
N GLU A 145 -31.74 11.11 6.48
CA GLU A 145 -31.64 9.69 6.83
C GLU A 145 -31.52 9.46 8.35
N PRO A 146 -32.45 8.72 9.00
CA PRO A 146 -32.51 8.59 10.46
C PRO A 146 -31.37 7.76 11.07
N ILE A 147 -30.62 6.99 10.27
CA ILE A 147 -29.50 6.14 10.72
C ILE A 147 -28.21 6.96 10.82
N ILE A 148 -28.12 8.04 10.04
CA ILE A 148 -26.96 8.91 10.03
C ILE A 148 -27.27 10.00 11.05
N SER A 149 -26.58 9.97 12.19
CA SER A 149 -26.73 11.02 13.20
C SER A 149 -26.58 12.39 12.53
N GLN A 150 -27.64 13.19 12.64
CA GLN A 150 -27.89 14.44 11.91
C GLN A 150 -26.81 15.53 12.05
N ASN A 151 -25.77 15.30 12.86
CA ASN A 151 -24.77 16.30 13.22
C ASN A 151 -23.36 15.68 13.21
N LYS A 152 -22.60 15.87 12.12
CA LYS A 152 -21.10 15.95 12.06
C LYS A 152 -20.50 15.65 10.68
N PHE A 153 -21.26 15.30 9.65
CA PHE A 153 -20.67 15.17 8.32
C PHE A 153 -20.33 16.53 7.74
N LYS A 154 -19.05 16.76 7.47
CA LYS A 154 -18.54 17.90 6.69
C LYS A 154 -18.30 17.46 5.25
N CYS A 155 -18.71 18.28 4.30
CA CYS A 155 -18.37 18.08 2.89
C CYS A 155 -17.09 18.86 2.57
N LEU A 156 -16.02 18.16 2.20
CA LEU A 156 -14.79 18.77 1.72
C LEU A 156 -14.66 18.57 0.22
N ILE A 157 -14.81 19.64 -0.54
CA ILE A 157 -14.64 19.64 -2.00
C ILE A 157 -13.15 19.78 -2.31
N LYS A 158 -12.63 18.92 -3.18
CA LYS A 158 -11.26 18.91 -3.67
C LYS A 158 -11.25 19.06 -5.19
N ALA A 159 -10.10 19.38 -5.77
CA ALA A 159 -9.96 19.55 -7.22
C ALA A 159 -10.30 18.28 -8.04
N TYR A 160 -10.18 17.09 -7.42
CA TYR A 160 -10.31 15.78 -8.06
C TYR A 160 -11.42 14.91 -7.44
N GLY A 161 -12.23 15.47 -6.55
CA GLY A 161 -13.11 14.70 -5.69
C GLY A 161 -13.82 15.51 -4.63
N PHE A 162 -14.68 14.87 -3.87
CA PHE A 162 -15.19 15.43 -2.62
C PHE A 162 -15.25 14.33 -1.57
N SER A 163 -15.21 14.71 -0.30
CA SER A 163 -15.19 13.78 0.82
C SER A 163 -16.25 14.19 1.83
N PHE A 164 -17.12 13.25 2.23
CA PHE A 164 -17.93 13.39 3.42
C PHE A 164 -17.15 12.84 4.61
N ILE A 165 -16.85 13.70 5.58
CA ILE A 165 -16.09 13.34 6.78
C ILE A 165 -16.99 13.49 8.00
N GLY A 166 -17.27 12.39 8.68
CA GLY A 166 -17.86 12.34 10.01
C GLY A 166 -17.10 11.30 10.87
N ASP A 167 -17.83 10.55 11.69
CA ASP A 167 -17.28 9.38 12.41
C ASP A 167 -16.80 8.28 11.44
N VAL A 168 -17.38 8.30 10.24
CA VAL A 168 -17.04 7.50 9.08
C VAL A 168 -16.74 8.45 7.92
N SER A 169 -15.85 8.08 7.00
CA SER A 169 -15.57 8.88 5.81
C SER A 169 -15.99 8.20 4.51
N ILE A 170 -16.54 8.98 3.58
CA ILE A 170 -16.91 8.51 2.25
C ILE A 170 -16.27 9.47 1.26
N ASN A 171 -15.33 8.96 0.46
CA ASN A 171 -14.57 9.73 -0.49
C ASN A 171 -15.05 9.43 -1.91
N PHE A 172 -15.24 10.47 -2.70
CA PHE A 172 -15.63 10.42 -4.08
C PHE A 172 -14.46 10.93 -4.90
N ARG A 173 -13.93 10.09 -5.77
CA ARG A 173 -12.85 10.44 -6.71
C ARG A 173 -13.41 10.42 -8.12
N PHE A 174 -12.90 11.28 -8.96
CA PHE A 174 -13.30 11.34 -10.36
C PHE A 174 -12.20 10.81 -11.25
N ALA A 175 -12.60 10.04 -12.26
CA ALA A 175 -11.76 9.63 -13.35
C ALA A 175 -12.46 9.97 -14.66
N VAL A 176 -11.69 10.15 -15.71
CA VAL A 176 -12.19 10.29 -17.08
C VAL A 176 -11.71 9.07 -17.84
N ARG A 177 -12.47 8.62 -18.84
CA ARG A 177 -12.00 7.55 -19.72
C ARG A 177 -10.61 7.85 -20.25
N GLN A 178 -9.76 6.83 -20.36
CA GLN A 178 -8.37 6.98 -20.79
C GLN A 178 -8.27 7.72 -22.14
N GLU A 179 -9.21 7.46 -23.04
CA GLU A 179 -9.33 8.13 -24.34
C GLU A 179 -9.45 9.65 -24.19
N ASN A 180 -10.15 10.15 -23.18
CA ASN A 180 -10.43 11.57 -22.96
C ASN A 180 -9.46 12.25 -21.99
N PHE A 181 -8.40 11.55 -21.59
CA PHE A 181 -7.42 12.04 -20.62
C PHE A 181 -6.67 13.30 -21.12
N PHE A 182 -6.54 13.48 -22.44
CA PHE A 182 -5.92 14.66 -23.05
C PHE A 182 -6.67 15.97 -22.81
N GLN A 183 -7.95 15.90 -22.40
CA GLN A 183 -8.78 17.07 -22.10
C GLN A 183 -8.30 17.79 -20.83
N ILE A 184 -7.58 17.10 -19.95
CA ILE A 184 -7.10 17.64 -18.67
C ILE A 184 -5.72 18.27 -18.90
N LYS A 185 -5.66 19.60 -18.86
CA LYS A 185 -4.39 20.34 -19.03
C LYS A 185 -3.58 20.46 -17.73
N ASP A 186 -4.24 20.43 -16.59
CA ASP A 186 -3.61 20.54 -15.27
C ASP A 186 -2.81 19.26 -14.94
N ILE A 187 -1.51 19.42 -14.70
CA ILE A 187 -0.59 18.31 -14.41
C ILE A 187 -0.95 17.62 -13.09
N ASN A 188 -1.28 18.39 -12.05
CA ASN A 188 -1.58 17.86 -10.73
C ASN A 188 -2.87 17.04 -10.76
N LEU A 189 -3.90 17.57 -11.44
CA LEU A 189 -5.15 16.84 -11.64
C LEU A 189 -4.94 15.56 -12.46
N ARG A 190 -4.09 15.59 -13.49
CA ARG A 190 -3.73 14.38 -14.25
C ARG A 190 -3.10 13.31 -13.34
N HIS A 191 -2.16 13.67 -12.49
CA HIS A 191 -1.54 12.70 -11.57
C HIS A 191 -2.56 12.05 -10.63
N GLU A 192 -3.48 12.84 -10.05
CA GLU A 192 -4.55 12.31 -9.19
C GLU A 192 -5.53 11.40 -9.95
N MET A 193 -5.87 11.74 -11.19
CA MET A 193 -6.75 10.92 -12.01
C MET A 193 -6.08 9.62 -12.46
N MET A 194 -4.76 9.62 -12.69
CA MET A 194 -3.99 8.39 -12.93
C MET A 194 -4.00 7.48 -11.70
N ARG A 195 -3.79 8.03 -10.49
CA ARG A 195 -3.91 7.27 -9.23
C ARG A 195 -5.31 6.68 -9.06
N THR A 196 -6.33 7.44 -9.43
CA THR A 196 -7.73 7.00 -9.36
C THR A 196 -8.01 5.87 -10.37
N LEU A 197 -7.53 5.97 -11.62
CA LEU A 197 -7.62 4.91 -12.62
C LEU A 197 -6.86 3.65 -12.20
N ALA A 198 -5.68 3.79 -11.59
CA ALA A 198 -4.94 2.66 -11.02
C ALA A 198 -5.76 1.97 -9.92
N SER A 199 -6.42 2.73 -9.03
CA SER A 199 -7.29 2.14 -7.99
C SER A 199 -8.47 1.34 -8.55
N ILE A 200 -8.99 1.71 -9.74
CA ILE A 200 -10.01 0.92 -10.44
C ILE A 200 -9.42 -0.41 -10.93
N ARG A 201 -8.23 -0.39 -11.55
CA ARG A 201 -7.55 -1.62 -11.99
C ARG A 201 -7.25 -2.54 -10.82
N HIS A 202 -6.72 -1.99 -9.72
CA HIS A 202 -6.46 -2.73 -8.49
C HIS A 202 -7.74 -3.35 -7.91
N ALA A 203 -8.85 -2.62 -7.92
CA ALA A 203 -10.13 -3.15 -7.46
C ALA A 203 -10.63 -4.30 -8.35
N SER A 204 -10.42 -4.22 -9.67
CA SER A 204 -10.73 -5.32 -10.59
C SER A 204 -9.88 -6.55 -10.31
N PHE A 205 -8.56 -6.37 -10.15
CA PHE A 205 -7.64 -7.46 -9.81
C PHE A 205 -8.04 -8.14 -8.49
N ASN A 206 -8.27 -7.35 -7.44
CA ASN A 206 -8.66 -7.88 -6.13
C ASN A 206 -9.99 -8.63 -6.15
N LYS A 207 -10.94 -8.22 -7.00
CA LYS A 207 -12.20 -8.98 -7.20
C LYS A 207 -11.94 -10.35 -7.84
N THR A 208 -11.04 -10.42 -8.83
CA THR A 208 -10.67 -11.69 -9.48
C THR A 208 -9.87 -12.59 -8.55
N CYS A 209 -9.02 -12.01 -7.71
CA CYS A 209 -8.13 -12.71 -6.77
C CYS A 209 -8.74 -12.87 -5.37
N ALA A 210 -10.06 -12.82 -5.25
CA ALA A 210 -10.76 -12.84 -3.97
C ALA A 210 -10.57 -14.17 -3.24
N ASN A 211 -9.76 -14.16 -2.19
CA ASN A 211 -9.49 -15.33 -1.35
C ASN A 211 -9.55 -14.92 0.13
N SER A 212 -9.96 -15.82 1.03
CA SER A 212 -10.02 -15.54 2.47
C SER A 212 -8.64 -15.34 3.08
N SER A 213 -7.70 -16.23 2.81
CA SER A 213 -6.32 -16.17 3.32
C SER A 213 -5.62 -14.90 2.87
N VAL A 214 -5.76 -14.52 1.59
CA VAL A 214 -5.21 -13.25 1.06
C VAL A 214 -5.78 -12.04 1.83
N ARG A 215 -7.09 -12.02 2.09
CA ARG A 215 -7.73 -10.93 2.86
C ARG A 215 -7.27 -10.90 4.31
N THR A 216 -7.12 -12.07 4.95
CA THR A 216 -6.63 -12.19 6.32
C THR A 216 -5.19 -11.68 6.42
N ILE A 217 -4.29 -12.11 5.52
CA ILE A 217 -2.89 -11.66 5.47
C ILE A 217 -2.84 -10.14 5.22
N SER A 218 -3.58 -9.62 4.22
CA SER A 218 -3.61 -8.19 3.93
C SER A 218 -4.07 -7.37 5.14
N ARG A 219 -5.11 -7.83 5.86
CA ARG A 219 -5.61 -7.15 7.07
C ARG A 219 -4.58 -7.16 8.20
N LEU A 220 -3.91 -8.28 8.44
CA LEU A 220 -2.86 -8.40 9.45
C LEU A 220 -1.64 -7.53 9.11
N LEU A 221 -1.21 -7.50 7.86
CA LEU A 221 -0.11 -6.64 7.43
C LEU A 221 -0.46 -5.15 7.58
N ARG A 222 -1.71 -4.76 7.28
CA ARG A 222 -2.20 -3.39 7.53
C ARG A 222 -2.26 -3.05 9.01
N ASP A 223 -2.62 -4.01 9.87
CA ASP A 223 -2.57 -3.84 11.32
C ASP A 223 -1.13 -3.61 11.80
N ILE A 224 -0.19 -4.46 11.38
CA ILE A 224 1.24 -4.32 11.69
C ILE A 224 1.76 -2.97 11.17
N ALA A 225 1.44 -2.61 9.92
CA ALA A 225 1.81 -1.34 9.31
C ALA A 225 1.28 -0.13 10.11
N SER A 226 0.08 -0.22 10.70
CA SER A 226 -0.45 0.90 11.49
C SER A 226 0.27 1.12 12.81
N ARG A 227 0.96 0.09 13.33
CA ARG A 227 1.75 0.15 14.58
C ARG A 227 3.25 0.33 14.32
N ASN A 228 3.71 -0.04 13.13
CA ASN A 228 5.12 -0.05 12.76
C ASN A 228 5.38 0.81 11.51
N ARG A 229 6.06 1.94 11.71
CA ARG A 229 6.38 2.90 10.65
C ARG A 229 7.22 2.30 9.52
N ARG A 230 8.10 1.34 9.81
CA ARG A 230 8.96 0.69 8.80
C ARG A 230 8.14 -0.21 7.86
N ILE A 231 7.13 -0.90 8.39
CA ILE A 231 6.16 -1.65 7.57
C ILE A 231 5.18 -0.73 6.86
N ALA A 232 4.84 0.43 7.45
CA ALA A 232 3.96 1.45 6.85
C ALA A 232 4.50 2.04 5.54
N ILE A 233 5.77 1.84 5.23
CA ILE A 233 6.39 2.19 3.94
C ILE A 233 5.68 1.46 2.79
N MET A 234 5.22 0.23 3.01
CA MET A 234 4.45 -0.50 2.00
C MET A 234 3.08 0.16 1.80
N ASN A 235 2.83 0.60 0.57
CA ASN A 235 1.53 1.15 0.25
C ASN A 235 0.44 0.05 0.27
N PRO A 236 -0.85 0.41 0.37
CA PRO A 236 -1.97 -0.53 0.35
C PRO A 236 -1.95 -1.57 -0.77
N TRP A 237 -1.48 -1.20 -1.96
CA TRP A 237 -1.44 -2.07 -3.12
C TRP A 237 -0.30 -3.08 -3.03
N MET A 238 0.88 -2.67 -2.58
CA MET A 238 2.01 -3.57 -2.28
C MET A 238 1.58 -4.65 -1.28
N ILE A 239 0.86 -4.27 -0.22
CA ILE A 239 0.36 -5.23 0.77
C ILE A 239 -0.59 -6.25 0.14
N ASP A 240 -1.55 -5.81 -0.69
CA ASP A 240 -2.50 -6.71 -1.36
C ASP A 240 -1.79 -7.66 -2.34
N ILE A 241 -0.85 -7.14 -3.14
CA ILE A 241 -0.07 -7.94 -4.10
C ILE A 241 0.85 -8.93 -3.41
N VAL A 242 1.57 -8.53 -2.35
CA VAL A 242 2.40 -9.45 -1.55
C VAL A 242 1.52 -10.54 -0.95
N SER A 243 0.36 -10.19 -0.39
CA SER A 243 -0.59 -11.16 0.18
C SER A 243 -1.07 -12.17 -0.86
N TYR A 244 -1.34 -11.73 -2.09
CA TYR A 244 -1.69 -12.62 -3.19
C TYR A 244 -0.51 -13.51 -3.62
N TYR A 245 0.67 -12.91 -3.78
CA TYR A 245 1.89 -13.59 -4.22
C TYR A 245 2.28 -14.73 -3.26
N VAL A 246 2.26 -14.49 -1.94
CA VAL A 246 2.64 -15.52 -0.95
C VAL A 246 1.67 -16.70 -0.89
N VAL A 247 0.42 -16.50 -1.28
CA VAL A 247 -0.61 -17.55 -1.28
C VAL A 247 -0.54 -18.37 -2.57
N PHE A 248 -0.46 -17.72 -3.72
CA PHE A 248 -0.67 -18.37 -5.02
C PHE A 248 0.60 -18.58 -5.85
N HIS A 249 1.64 -17.77 -5.67
CA HIS A 249 2.87 -17.92 -6.45
C HIS A 249 3.75 -19.01 -5.82
N ASN A 250 3.38 -20.28 -5.93
CA ASN A 250 4.17 -21.37 -5.38
C ASN A 250 4.23 -22.53 -6.40
N LEU A 251 5.20 -23.43 -6.28
CA LEU A 251 5.34 -24.55 -7.25
C LEU A 251 4.22 -25.60 -7.09
N GLN A 252 3.56 -25.64 -5.94
CA GLN A 252 2.35 -26.45 -5.79
C GLN A 252 1.20 -25.70 -6.46
N THR A 253 0.36 -26.39 -7.23
CA THR A 253 -0.80 -25.76 -7.89
C THR A 253 -1.91 -25.36 -6.91
N ASN A 254 -1.69 -25.56 -5.61
CA ASN A 254 -2.67 -25.35 -4.56
C ASN A 254 -2.34 -24.10 -3.74
N GLU A 255 -3.37 -23.56 -3.11
CA GLU A 255 -3.25 -22.49 -2.12
C GLU A 255 -2.36 -22.92 -0.95
N LEU A 256 -1.37 -22.08 -0.62
CA LEU A 256 -0.52 -22.30 0.54
C LEU A 256 -1.33 -22.07 1.85
N PRO A 257 -1.20 -22.94 2.86
CA PRO A 257 -1.88 -22.76 4.14
C PRO A 257 -1.58 -21.40 4.79
N LEU A 258 -2.61 -20.76 5.36
CA LEU A 258 -2.53 -19.40 5.92
C LEU A 258 -1.30 -19.13 6.81
N PRO A 259 -0.92 -19.98 7.80
CA PRO A 259 0.24 -19.72 8.65
C PRO A 259 1.57 -19.74 7.87
N GLN A 260 1.68 -20.64 6.89
CA GLN A 260 2.87 -20.74 6.03
C GLN A 260 2.95 -19.54 5.08
N ALA A 261 1.82 -19.15 4.49
CA ALA A 261 1.73 -17.96 3.65
C ALA A 261 2.04 -16.68 4.41
N PHE A 262 1.62 -16.57 5.68
CA PHE A 262 1.94 -15.43 6.53
C PHE A 262 3.44 -15.36 6.86
N MET A 263 4.07 -16.48 7.25
CA MET A 263 5.52 -16.55 7.44
C MET A 263 6.29 -16.14 6.19
N ARG A 264 5.85 -16.67 5.04
CA ARG A 264 6.46 -16.42 3.74
C ARG A 264 6.55 -14.93 3.37
N VAL A 265 5.63 -14.10 3.87
CA VAL A 265 5.73 -12.63 3.68
C VAL A 265 7.06 -12.10 4.23
N PHE A 266 7.37 -12.43 5.48
CA PHE A 266 8.58 -11.94 6.13
C PHE A 266 9.83 -12.66 5.65
N GLU A 267 9.75 -13.94 5.27
CA GLU A 267 10.85 -14.65 4.60
C GLU A 267 11.27 -13.95 3.29
N LEU A 268 10.30 -13.56 2.45
CA LEU A 268 10.59 -12.87 1.19
C LEU A 268 11.11 -11.46 1.40
N LEU A 269 10.46 -10.69 2.29
CA LEU A 269 10.88 -9.31 2.58
C LEU A 269 12.28 -9.29 3.22
N SER A 270 12.58 -10.22 4.13
CA SER A 270 13.90 -10.34 4.76
C SER A 270 14.99 -10.79 3.79
N ALA A 271 14.65 -11.59 2.77
CA ALA A 271 15.53 -11.96 1.66
C ALA A 271 15.74 -10.85 0.61
N GLY A 272 15.16 -9.67 0.85
CA GLY A 272 15.36 -8.49 0.02
C GLY A 272 14.43 -8.40 -1.19
N LEU A 273 13.20 -8.90 -1.11
CA LEU A 273 12.22 -8.84 -2.21
C LEU A 273 12.02 -7.43 -2.79
N PHE A 274 12.10 -6.40 -1.97
CA PHE A 274 11.90 -5.00 -2.38
C PHE A 274 13.18 -4.16 -2.33
N THR A 275 14.34 -4.76 -2.55
CA THR A 275 15.63 -4.05 -2.68
C THR A 275 15.93 -3.64 -4.13
N THR A 276 16.87 -2.72 -4.33
CA THR A 276 17.18 -2.08 -5.62
C THR A 276 17.50 -3.01 -6.76
N SER A 277 18.24 -4.08 -6.47
CA SER A 277 18.68 -5.04 -7.47
C SER A 277 17.72 -6.23 -7.58
N SER A 278 16.67 -6.27 -6.76
CA SER A 278 15.61 -7.27 -6.86
C SER A 278 14.66 -6.93 -8.01
N ILE A 279 14.23 -7.94 -8.76
CA ILE A 279 13.12 -7.77 -9.71
C ILE A 279 11.80 -7.47 -8.99
N GLY A 280 11.67 -7.89 -7.73
CA GLY A 280 10.47 -7.79 -6.91
C GLY A 280 9.24 -8.44 -7.53
N ILE A 281 8.06 -7.95 -7.14
CA ILE A 281 6.81 -8.37 -7.74
C ILE A 281 6.44 -7.36 -8.84
N LEU A 282 6.15 -7.86 -10.03
CA LEU A 282 5.64 -7.04 -11.14
C LEU A 282 4.17 -6.69 -10.90
N ASP A 283 3.81 -5.44 -11.18
CA ASP A 283 2.43 -4.98 -11.05
C ASP A 283 1.55 -5.60 -12.16
N PRO A 284 0.57 -6.47 -11.83
CA PRO A 284 -0.29 -7.08 -12.82
C PRO A 284 -1.28 -6.09 -13.47
N CYS A 285 -1.43 -4.89 -12.91
CA CYS A 285 -2.35 -3.86 -13.39
C CYS A 285 -1.71 -2.83 -14.30
N GLU A 286 -0.41 -2.92 -14.58
CA GLU A 286 0.32 -1.99 -15.44
C GLU A 286 0.86 -2.70 -16.70
N ASN A 287 0.84 -2.00 -17.84
CA ASN A 287 1.17 -2.59 -19.15
C ASN A 287 2.69 -2.82 -19.37
N TYR A 288 3.52 -2.37 -18.43
CA TYR A 288 4.96 -2.55 -18.44
C TYR A 288 5.35 -3.40 -17.23
N ALA A 289 6.48 -4.12 -17.32
CA ALA A 289 7.06 -4.88 -16.21
C ALA A 289 7.59 -3.93 -15.11
N PHE A 290 6.68 -3.19 -14.50
CA PHE A 290 6.92 -2.22 -13.44
C PHE A 290 6.85 -2.95 -12.11
N SER A 291 7.94 -2.95 -11.37
CA SER A 291 7.97 -3.56 -10.05
C SER A 291 7.18 -2.70 -9.07
N VAL A 292 6.35 -3.31 -8.23
CA VAL A 292 5.49 -2.59 -7.28
C VAL A 292 6.27 -1.70 -6.30
N HIS A 293 7.55 -2.03 -6.04
CA HIS A 293 8.45 -1.30 -5.15
C HIS A 293 9.27 -0.20 -5.83
N ALA A 294 9.13 0.00 -7.15
CA ALA A 294 10.01 0.89 -7.92
C ALA A 294 9.96 2.37 -7.49
N ASN A 295 8.88 2.81 -6.82
CA ASN A 295 8.76 4.18 -6.31
C ASN A 295 9.27 4.35 -4.86
N MET A 296 9.83 3.29 -4.27
CA MET A 296 10.34 3.31 -2.89
C MET A 296 11.78 3.82 -2.89
N THR A 297 12.12 4.74 -1.97
CA THR A 297 13.49 5.22 -1.82
C THR A 297 14.41 4.13 -1.28
N LEU A 298 15.72 4.24 -1.52
CA LEU A 298 16.73 3.27 -1.07
C LEU A 298 16.65 3.02 0.44
N ALA A 299 16.72 4.10 1.22
CA ALA A 299 16.58 4.07 2.67
C ALA A 299 15.26 3.43 3.14
N ALA A 300 14.17 3.60 2.37
CA ALA A 300 12.89 3.01 2.71
C ALA A 300 12.84 1.50 2.42
N GLN A 301 13.48 1.05 1.33
CA GLN A 301 13.64 -0.37 1.00
C GLN A 301 14.46 -1.10 2.07
N GLU A 302 15.57 -0.49 2.48
CA GLU A 302 16.47 -0.99 3.52
C GLU A 302 15.78 -1.06 4.88
N ALA A 303 15.12 0.03 5.29
CA ALA A 303 14.39 0.07 6.56
C ALA A 303 13.27 -0.98 6.63
N LEU A 304 12.64 -1.29 5.49
CA LEU A 304 11.64 -2.35 5.37
C LEU A 304 12.26 -3.74 5.50
N MET A 305 13.42 -3.98 4.86
CA MET A 305 14.14 -5.26 4.93
C MET A 305 14.67 -5.54 6.34
N GLU A 306 15.26 -4.54 7.00
CA GLU A 306 15.71 -4.60 8.40
C GLU A 306 14.55 -5.01 9.32
N GLU A 307 13.40 -4.33 9.20
CA GLU A 307 12.25 -4.65 10.04
C GLU A 307 11.67 -6.02 9.73
N ALA A 308 11.65 -6.43 8.46
CA ALA A 308 11.18 -7.76 8.08
C ALA A 308 12.06 -8.88 8.67
N GLN A 309 13.39 -8.67 8.76
CA GLN A 309 14.30 -9.60 9.42
C GLN A 309 14.02 -9.72 10.92
N ILE A 310 13.79 -8.59 11.60
CA ILE A 310 13.43 -8.58 13.03
C ILE A 310 12.08 -9.27 13.26
N LEU A 311 11.06 -8.97 12.44
CA LEU A 311 9.74 -9.60 12.57
C LEU A 311 9.78 -11.09 12.28
N LEU A 312 10.53 -11.52 11.25
CA LEU A 312 10.73 -12.94 10.97
C LEU A 312 11.37 -13.64 12.17
N LEU A 313 12.40 -13.03 12.78
CA LEU A 313 13.04 -13.59 13.96
C LEU A 313 12.04 -13.74 15.11
N LYS A 314 11.26 -12.71 15.43
CA LYS A 314 10.22 -12.79 16.48
C LYS A 314 9.22 -13.91 16.21
N LEU A 315 8.81 -14.07 14.94
CA LEU A 315 7.92 -15.17 14.56
C LEU A 315 8.59 -16.53 14.79
N THR A 316 9.85 -16.72 14.38
CA THR A 316 10.58 -17.99 14.58
C THR A 316 10.87 -18.30 16.05
N GLN A 317 10.91 -17.28 16.92
CA GLN A 317 11.03 -17.42 18.37
C GLN A 317 9.68 -17.60 19.08
N GLU A 318 8.59 -17.79 18.33
CA GLU A 318 7.21 -17.95 18.84
C GLU A 318 6.73 -16.75 19.69
N LYS A 319 7.35 -15.58 19.50
CA LYS A 319 6.96 -14.31 20.15
C LYS A 319 5.79 -13.65 19.42
N PHE A 320 4.74 -14.42 19.14
CA PHE A 320 3.56 -13.97 18.39
C PHE A 320 2.85 -12.80 19.06
N HIS A 321 2.90 -12.72 20.40
CA HIS A 321 2.32 -11.64 21.18
C HIS A 321 2.94 -10.27 20.86
N GLU A 322 4.26 -10.20 20.62
CA GLU A 322 4.93 -8.96 20.23
C GLU A 322 4.56 -8.53 18.81
N VAL A 323 4.48 -9.50 17.89
CA VAL A 323 4.15 -9.23 16.47
C VAL A 323 2.70 -8.77 16.32
N PHE A 324 1.76 -9.48 16.96
CA PHE A 324 0.33 -9.23 16.87
C PHE A 324 -0.20 -8.28 17.95
N ASN A 325 0.64 -7.82 18.89
CA ASN A 325 0.23 -7.01 20.03
C ASN A 325 -0.89 -7.65 20.87
N ILE A 326 -0.80 -8.98 21.05
CA ILE A 326 -1.75 -9.75 21.86
C ILE A 326 -1.31 -9.61 23.32
N LYS A 327 -2.23 -9.25 24.22
CA LYS A 327 -1.93 -9.17 25.66
C LYS A 327 -1.40 -10.52 26.15
N ASN A 328 -0.19 -10.51 26.69
CA ASN A 328 0.44 -11.67 27.27
C ASN A 328 0.32 -11.58 28.80
N GLU A 329 -0.55 -12.38 29.39
CA GLU A 329 -0.81 -12.33 30.84
C GLU A 329 0.34 -12.94 31.67
N ASN A 330 1.29 -13.64 31.01
CA ASN A 330 2.35 -14.43 31.66
C ASN A 330 3.78 -13.97 31.34
N GLU A 331 3.99 -12.75 30.86
CA GLU A 331 5.35 -12.25 30.57
C GLU A 331 6.17 -12.02 31.83
N THR A 332 6.98 -13.01 32.20
CA THR A 332 8.16 -12.78 33.02
C THR A 332 9.25 -12.28 32.08
N LYS A 333 9.60 -10.99 32.18
CA LYS A 333 10.74 -10.42 31.46
C LYS A 333 12.01 -11.16 31.88
N ASN A 334 12.43 -12.13 31.08
CA ASN A 334 13.68 -12.84 31.29
C ASN A 334 14.82 -11.90 30.88
N LYS A 335 15.42 -11.21 31.85
CA LYS A 335 16.45 -10.18 31.63
C LYS A 335 17.75 -10.74 31.01
N ASP A 336 17.90 -12.07 31.02
CA ASP A 336 19.09 -12.78 30.52
C ASP A 336 18.93 -13.31 29.08
N ALA A 337 17.81 -12.98 28.40
CA ALA A 337 17.62 -13.36 27.00
C ALA A 337 18.52 -12.51 26.08
N PHE A 338 19.28 -13.17 25.20
CA PHE A 338 20.13 -12.52 24.20
C PHE A 338 19.29 -11.59 23.30
N ASP A 339 19.67 -10.31 23.21
CA ASP A 339 18.96 -9.32 22.39
C ASP A 339 19.39 -9.40 20.93
N TYR A 340 18.83 -10.36 20.22
CA TYR A 340 19.03 -10.52 18.79
C TYR A 340 18.53 -9.33 17.96
N GLU A 341 17.59 -8.52 18.49
CA GLU A 341 17.16 -7.32 17.76
C GLU A 341 18.28 -6.29 17.72
N GLU A 342 18.96 -6.07 18.84
CA GLU A 342 20.10 -5.16 18.93
C GLU A 342 21.23 -5.59 17.98
N ILE A 343 21.51 -6.90 17.90
CA ILE A 343 22.51 -7.44 16.98
C ILE A 343 22.14 -7.17 15.52
N ILE A 344 20.91 -7.48 15.11
CA ILE A 344 20.47 -7.24 13.72
C ILE A 344 20.60 -5.76 13.38
N ARG A 345 20.11 -4.86 14.26
CA ARG A 345 20.20 -3.41 14.05
C ARG A 345 21.66 -2.95 13.94
N ASN A 346 22.54 -3.47 14.79
CA ASN A 346 23.97 -3.12 14.77
C ASN A 346 24.66 -3.60 13.49
N GLU A 347 24.39 -4.83 13.03
CA GLU A 347 24.96 -5.35 11.78
C GLU A 347 24.48 -4.57 10.55
N PHE A 348 23.19 -4.21 10.50
CA PHE A 348 22.67 -3.31 9.46
C PHE A 348 23.39 -1.96 9.49
N ASN A 349 23.46 -1.31 10.65
CA ASN A 349 24.17 -0.04 10.82
C ASN A 349 25.65 -0.12 10.39
N ASN A 350 26.32 -1.24 10.63
CA ASN A 350 27.70 -1.46 10.21
C ASN A 350 27.82 -1.65 8.69
N ALA A 351 26.91 -2.42 8.07
CA ALA A 351 26.85 -2.57 6.62
C ALA A 351 26.63 -1.22 5.92
N PHE A 352 25.82 -0.33 6.50
CA PHE A 352 25.60 1.02 5.97
C PHE A 352 26.84 1.90 6.05
N LYS A 353 27.53 1.93 7.20
CA LYS A 353 28.79 2.68 7.33
C LYS A 353 29.85 2.22 6.34
N TYR A 354 29.87 0.93 6.00
CA TYR A 354 30.78 0.40 4.99
C TYR A 354 30.44 0.92 3.59
N ASN A 355 29.16 0.98 3.22
CA ASN A 355 28.73 1.51 1.92
C ASN A 355 28.91 3.03 1.82
N ASP A 356 28.63 3.81 2.87
CA ASP A 356 28.87 5.26 2.86
C ASP A 356 30.37 5.58 2.72
N ASN A 357 31.23 4.82 3.40
CA ASN A 357 32.68 5.00 3.29
C ASN A 357 33.22 4.61 1.91
N ASN A 358 32.69 3.54 1.30
CA ASN A 358 33.08 3.16 -0.07
C ASN A 358 32.55 4.15 -1.11
N ASN A 359 31.30 4.60 -0.98
CA ASN A 359 30.74 5.62 -1.86
C ASN A 359 31.53 6.93 -1.74
N ASN A 360 31.97 7.32 -0.54
CA ASN A 360 32.83 8.50 -0.36
C ASN A 360 34.24 8.29 -0.94
N GLN A 361 34.81 7.08 -0.87
CA GLN A 361 36.10 6.78 -1.51
C GLN A 361 36.02 6.72 -3.04
N ASP A 362 34.88 6.25 -3.58
CA ASP A 362 34.62 6.25 -5.02
C ASP A 362 34.35 7.68 -5.53
N LEU A 363 33.68 8.53 -4.73
CA LEU A 363 33.50 9.96 -5.00
C LEU A 363 34.80 10.76 -4.91
N GLU A 364 35.68 10.46 -3.94
CA GLU A 364 37.01 11.08 -3.83
C GLU A 364 37.92 10.72 -5.02
N GLN A 365 37.74 9.54 -5.63
CA GLN A 365 38.45 9.15 -6.86
C GLN A 365 37.85 9.78 -8.12
N GLU A 366 36.54 10.04 -8.17
CA GLU A 366 35.90 10.76 -9.27
C GLU A 366 36.14 12.28 -9.19
N GLU A 367 36.26 12.87 -8.00
CA GLU A 367 36.58 14.29 -7.81
C GLU A 367 38.02 14.65 -8.24
N GLU A 368 38.98 13.72 -8.14
CA GLU A 368 40.34 13.93 -8.68
C GLU A 368 40.40 13.94 -10.22
N GLU A 369 39.38 13.42 -10.93
CA GLU A 369 39.31 13.42 -12.40
C GLU A 369 38.42 14.53 -12.99
N GLU A 370 37.56 15.20 -12.20
CA GLU A 370 36.63 16.25 -12.68
C GLU A 370 36.97 17.68 -12.21
N GLU A 371 38.12 17.94 -11.58
CA GLU A 371 38.58 19.28 -11.16
C GLU A 371 38.94 20.27 -12.30
N ASP A 372 38.52 20.01 -13.53
CA ASP A 372 38.63 20.94 -14.66
C ASP A 372 37.27 21.09 -15.37
N THR A 373 36.30 21.76 -14.74
CA THR A 373 35.40 22.79 -15.35
C THR A 373 34.32 23.27 -14.37
N ASN A 374 34.61 24.37 -13.68
CA ASN A 374 33.60 25.18 -12.99
C ASN A 374 32.71 25.90 -14.02
N ASP A 375 31.38 25.79 -13.89
CA ASP A 375 30.49 26.96 -13.94
C ASP A 375 29.08 26.63 -13.41
N SER A 376 28.50 27.63 -12.76
CA SER A 376 27.32 27.65 -11.90
C SER A 376 25.96 27.47 -12.61
N ASP A 377 24.95 27.00 -11.87
CA ASP A 377 23.68 27.74 -11.64
C ASP A 377 22.65 26.87 -10.86
N VAL A 378 22.28 27.31 -9.65
CA VAL A 378 21.30 26.67 -8.77
C VAL A 378 19.95 27.39 -8.92
N ILE A 379 18.90 26.66 -9.34
CA ILE A 379 17.51 27.15 -9.37
C ILE A 379 16.71 26.39 -8.31
N TYR A 380 16.29 27.09 -7.25
CA TYR A 380 15.31 26.64 -6.28
C TYR A 380 13.88 26.73 -6.86
N LEU A 381 13.12 25.63 -6.81
CA LEU A 381 11.67 25.63 -7.05
C LEU A 381 10.95 25.45 -5.71
N GLY A 382 10.38 26.55 -5.21
CA GLY A 382 9.58 26.59 -3.99
C GLY A 382 8.18 26.01 -4.17
N GLU A 383 7.71 25.30 -3.13
CA GLU A 383 6.35 24.81 -2.99
C GLU A 383 5.38 25.98 -2.75
N GLN A 384 4.28 26.06 -3.52
CA GLN A 384 3.17 26.96 -3.25
C GLN A 384 1.94 26.18 -2.78
N ALA A 385 1.39 26.62 -1.64
CA ALA A 385 0.21 26.11 -0.99
C ALA A 385 -1.08 26.36 -1.81
N ILE A 386 -2.02 25.43 -1.75
CA ILE A 386 -3.34 25.51 -2.41
C ILE A 386 -4.41 25.82 -1.37
N GLU A 387 -5.24 26.82 -1.64
CA GLU A 387 -6.37 27.26 -0.81
C GLU A 387 -7.46 26.17 -0.68
N VAL A 388 -7.89 25.93 0.57
CA VAL A 388 -9.01 25.07 0.95
C VAL A 388 -10.24 25.96 1.11
N VAL A 389 -11.30 25.69 0.36
CA VAL A 389 -12.62 26.32 0.57
C VAL A 389 -13.49 25.35 1.36
N GLU A 390 -13.71 25.66 2.64
CA GLU A 390 -14.73 24.99 3.46
C GLU A 390 -16.11 25.52 3.06
N VAL A 391 -17.07 24.61 2.84
CA VAL A 391 -18.49 24.96 2.70
C VAL A 391 -19.18 24.42 3.95
N GLU A 392 -19.65 25.33 4.80
CA GLU A 392 -20.38 25.04 6.06
C GLU A 392 -21.80 24.50 5.82
#